data_AF-A0AAI9I2U2-F1
#
_entry.id   AF-A0AAI9I2U2-F1
#
_cell.length_a   1.000
_cell.length_b   1.000
_cell.length_c   1.000
_cell.angle_alpha   90.00
_cell.angle_beta   90.00
_cell.angle_gamma   90.00
#
_symmetry.space_group_name_H-M   'P 1'
#
loop_
_entity.id
_entity.type
_entity.pdbx_description
1 polymer ?
#
loop_
_entity_poly.entity_id
_entity_poly.type
_entity_poly.pdbx_seq_one_letter_code
_entity_poly.pdbx_strand_id
1 'polypeptide(L)'
;MLMKTALRAISFSLGVVFFIPTLYANPIVKKDAVMVEPLFSKTKPQCVGIYVVDVPESFNNGTHKATYDDFDIESQFIYPPAFKQRIALREEALRNQKTSQKNAPALKEVIQLPDN
;
A
#
# COMPACT_ATOMS: atom_id res chain seq x y z
N MET A 1 37.46 -30.50 -32.37
CA MET A 1 36.47 -29.41 -32.59
C MET A 1 35.66 -29.04 -31.35
N LEU A 2 35.39 -29.96 -30.41
CA LEU A 2 34.65 -29.69 -29.15
C LEU A 2 35.24 -28.60 -28.24
N MET A 3 36.56 -28.42 -28.21
CA MET A 3 37.19 -27.50 -27.24
C MET A 3 37.01 -26.01 -27.61
N LYS A 4 36.79 -25.71 -28.90
CA LYS A 4 36.59 -24.33 -29.38
C LYS A 4 35.17 -23.81 -29.14
N THR A 5 34.17 -24.69 -29.12
CA THR A 5 32.77 -24.34 -28.84
C THR A 5 32.53 -24.13 -27.35
N ALA A 6 33.17 -24.93 -26.49
CA ALA A 6 33.13 -24.75 -25.04
C ALA A 6 33.76 -23.40 -24.61
N LEU A 7 34.89 -23.02 -25.19
CA LEU A 7 35.57 -21.75 -24.85
C LEU A 7 34.75 -20.51 -25.28
N ARG A 8 34.00 -20.60 -26.39
CA ARG A 8 33.08 -19.54 -26.84
C ARG A 8 31.82 -19.44 -25.97
N ALA A 9 31.27 -20.57 -25.51
CA ALA A 9 30.13 -20.57 -24.60
C ALA A 9 30.49 -19.95 -23.24
N ILE A 10 31.68 -20.26 -22.70
CA ILE A 10 32.19 -19.69 -21.44
C ILE A 10 32.41 -18.17 -21.57
N SER A 11 32.93 -17.70 -22.70
CA SER A 11 33.09 -16.27 -22.98
C SER A 11 31.76 -15.53 -23.08
N PHE A 12 30.69 -16.18 -23.54
CA PHE A 12 29.37 -15.55 -23.68
C PHE A 12 28.63 -15.53 -22.33
N SER A 13 28.77 -16.55 -21.49
CA SER A 13 28.21 -16.56 -20.13
C SER A 13 28.85 -15.55 -19.19
N LEU A 14 30.15 -15.26 -19.35
CA LEU A 14 30.85 -14.29 -18.50
C LEU A 14 30.42 -12.84 -18.79
N GLY A 15 30.07 -12.52 -20.04
CA GLY A 15 29.59 -11.19 -20.43
C GLY A 15 28.20 -10.85 -19.91
N VAL A 16 27.33 -11.85 -19.70
CA VAL A 16 25.95 -11.64 -19.23
C VAL A 16 25.90 -11.30 -17.73
N VAL A 17 26.85 -11.79 -16.93
CA VAL A 17 26.89 -11.50 -15.48
C VAL A 17 27.33 -10.06 -15.19
N PHE A 18 28.12 -9.43 -16.07
CA PHE A 18 28.56 -8.04 -15.90
C PHE A 18 27.53 -6.98 -16.31
N PHE A 19 26.49 -7.36 -17.06
CA PHE A 19 25.46 -6.42 -17.55
C PHE A 19 24.15 -6.47 -16.77
N ILE A 20 24.05 -7.28 -15.71
CA ILE A 20 22.90 -7.23 -14.81
C ILE A 20 23.05 -5.94 -14.00
N PRO A 21 22.16 -4.94 -14.14
CA PRO A 21 22.14 -3.82 -13.20
C PRO A 21 21.81 -4.42 -11.84
N THR A 22 22.82 -4.44 -10.97
CA THR A 22 22.65 -4.91 -9.62
C THR A 22 21.69 -3.95 -8.91
N LEU A 23 20.50 -4.45 -8.56
CA LEU A 23 19.55 -3.80 -7.64
C LEU A 23 20.17 -3.76 -6.23
N TYR A 24 21.27 -3.04 -6.05
CA TYR A 24 21.78 -2.74 -4.73
C TYR A 24 21.17 -1.41 -4.30
N ALA A 25 20.52 -1.41 -3.13
CA ALA A 25 20.21 -0.19 -2.43
C ALA A 25 21.53 0.58 -2.22
N ASN A 26 21.54 1.87 -2.57
CA ASN A 26 22.71 2.71 -2.32
C ASN A 26 23.06 2.66 -0.83
N PRO A 27 24.35 2.47 -0.47
CA PRO A 27 24.75 2.49 0.93
C PRO A 27 24.39 3.85 1.54
N ILE A 28 23.83 3.83 2.75
CA ILE A 28 23.50 5.05 3.49
C ILE A 28 24.78 5.87 3.66
N VAL A 29 24.74 7.17 3.31
CA VAL A 29 25.88 8.06 3.49
C VAL A 29 26.22 8.11 4.98
N LYS A 30 27.49 7.98 5.37
CA LYS A 30 27.92 7.93 6.78
C LYS A 30 27.35 9.05 7.67
N LYS A 31 27.08 10.23 7.09
CA LYS A 31 26.47 11.37 7.78
C LYS A 31 25.01 11.10 8.18
N ASP A 32 24.28 10.38 7.34
CA ASP A 32 22.87 10.05 7.57
C ASP A 32 22.75 8.86 8.54
N ALA A 33 23.71 7.93 8.51
CA ALA A 33 23.76 6.80 9.44
C ALA A 33 23.73 7.23 10.92
N VAL A 34 24.42 8.33 11.26
CA VAL A 34 24.45 8.90 12.62
C VAL A 34 23.05 9.28 13.14
N MET A 35 22.13 9.63 12.25
CA MET A 35 20.75 10.01 12.61
C MET A 35 19.77 8.86 12.48
N VAL A 36 19.97 8.00 11.47
CA VAL A 36 19.08 6.86 11.18
C VAL A 36 19.23 5.78 12.26
N GLU A 37 20.45 5.44 12.67
CA GLU A 37 20.67 4.37 13.66
C GLU A 37 19.96 4.64 15.01
N PRO A 38 20.05 5.85 15.62
CA PRO A 38 19.29 6.15 16.83
C PRO A 38 17.78 6.13 16.63
N LEU A 39 17.27 6.61 15.47
CA LEU A 39 15.84 6.65 15.17
C LEU A 39 15.23 5.24 15.09
N PHE A 40 15.96 4.29 14.54
CA PHE A 40 15.53 2.90 14.40
C PHE A 40 16.06 1.98 15.51
N SER A 41 16.66 2.53 16.57
CA SER A 41 17.12 1.76 17.74
C SER A 41 15.99 1.02 18.45
N LYS A 42 14.77 1.56 18.36
CA LYS A 42 13.53 0.94 18.81
C LYS A 42 12.45 1.13 17.75
N THR A 43 11.88 0.02 17.31
CA THR A 43 10.84 -0.01 16.28
C THR A 43 9.57 -0.68 16.78
N LYS A 44 8.46 -0.39 16.10
CA LYS A 44 7.18 -1.07 16.27
C LYS A 44 6.62 -1.45 14.89
N PRO A 45 5.96 -2.61 14.75
CA PRO A 45 5.31 -2.97 13.50
C PRO A 45 4.07 -2.09 13.28
N GLN A 46 3.94 -1.52 12.08
CA GLN A 46 2.80 -0.71 11.66
C GLN A 46 2.21 -1.29 10.37
N CYS A 47 0.90 -1.53 10.36
CA CYS A 47 0.19 -1.92 9.16
C CYS A 47 -0.07 -0.70 8.27
N VAL A 48 0.31 -0.79 6.99
CA VAL A 48 0.07 0.22 5.95
C VAL A 48 -0.50 -0.48 4.73
N GLY A 49 -1.82 -0.36 4.55
CA GLY A 49 -2.54 -1.12 3.52
C GLY A 49 -2.34 -2.63 3.71
N ILE A 50 -1.72 -3.28 2.73
CA ILE A 50 -1.43 -4.72 2.74
C ILE A 50 -0.06 -5.08 3.32
N TYR A 51 0.76 -4.09 3.67
CA TYR A 51 2.12 -4.30 4.15
C TYR A 51 2.21 -4.08 5.66
N VAL A 52 3.20 -4.74 6.27
CA VAL A 52 3.64 -4.46 7.64
C VAL A 52 5.04 -3.88 7.56
N VAL A 53 5.23 -2.68 8.12
CA VAL A 53 6.49 -1.94 8.09
C VAL A 53 6.91 -1.62 9.51
N ASP A 54 8.17 -1.85 9.84
CA ASP A 54 8.73 -1.44 11.12
C ASP A 54 9.03 0.06 11.08
N VAL A 55 8.37 0.80 11.95
CA VAL A 55 8.54 2.26 12.10
C VAL A 55 9.19 2.57 13.44
N PRO A 56 9.92 3.70 13.57
CA PRO A 56 10.41 4.17 14.86
C PRO A 56 9.30 4.21 15.90
N GLU A 57 9.62 3.90 17.15
CA GLU A 57 8.65 3.93 18.25
C GLU A 57 7.95 5.31 18.37
N SER A 58 8.71 6.38 18.13
CA SER A 58 8.26 7.78 18.13
C SER A 58 7.35 8.16 16.96
N PHE A 59 7.17 7.30 15.95
CA PHE A 59 6.30 7.57 14.82
C PHE A 59 4.82 7.62 15.24
N ASN A 60 4.14 8.72 14.92
CA ASN A 60 2.71 8.91 15.18
C ASN A 60 1.95 9.00 13.85
N ASN A 61 1.04 8.05 13.62
CA ASN A 61 0.24 7.98 12.40
C ASN A 61 -0.97 8.92 12.51
N GLY A 62 -0.73 10.22 12.31
CA GLY A 62 -1.69 11.29 12.65
C GLY A 62 -2.76 11.61 11.59
N THR A 63 -2.68 11.04 10.39
CA THR A 63 -3.50 11.53 9.27
C THR A 63 -4.86 10.86 9.15
N HIS A 64 -5.08 9.65 9.68
CA HIS A 64 -6.34 8.90 9.54
C HIS A 64 -6.91 8.91 8.10
N LYS A 65 -6.01 9.11 7.12
CA LYS A 65 -6.30 9.36 5.71
C LYS A 65 -5.41 8.46 4.90
N ALA A 66 -5.99 7.84 3.90
CA ALA A 66 -5.28 7.09 2.88
C ALA A 66 -5.90 7.42 1.53
N THR A 67 -5.10 7.45 0.47
CA THR A 67 -5.60 7.61 -0.89
C THR A 67 -5.43 6.28 -1.61
N TYR A 68 -6.49 5.79 -2.21
CA TYR A 68 -6.48 4.60 -3.04
C TYR A 68 -6.97 4.97 -4.43
N ASP A 69 -6.08 4.85 -5.41
CA ASP A 69 -6.30 5.37 -6.77
C ASP A 69 -6.65 6.87 -6.73
N ASP A 70 -7.83 7.26 -7.19
CA ASP A 70 -8.35 8.64 -7.15
C ASP A 70 -9.29 8.92 -5.96
N PHE A 71 -9.38 8.02 -4.97
CA PHE A 71 -10.30 8.15 -3.85
C PHE A 71 -9.60 8.31 -2.51
N ASP A 72 -9.99 9.34 -1.77
CA ASP A 72 -9.56 9.56 -0.39
C ASP A 72 -10.45 8.77 0.59
N ILE A 73 -9.81 8.01 1.45
CA ILE A 73 -10.40 7.22 2.52
C ILE A 73 -10.03 7.89 3.84
N GLU A 74 -11.04 8.29 4.60
CA GLU A 74 -10.86 8.86 5.93
C GLU A 74 -11.48 7.97 7.00
N SER A 75 -10.77 7.76 8.10
CA SER A 75 -11.31 7.08 9.28
C SER A 75 -11.71 8.10 10.34
N GLN A 76 -12.99 8.17 10.66
CA GLN A 76 -13.49 8.97 11.79
C GLN A 76 -14.18 8.06 12.79
N PHE A 77 -13.81 8.18 14.07
CA PHE A 77 -14.53 7.48 15.13
C PHE A 77 -15.93 8.07 15.29
N ILE A 78 -16.95 7.21 15.22
CA ILE A 78 -18.36 7.56 15.42
C ILE A 78 -18.97 6.50 16.32
N TYR A 79 -19.74 6.92 17.33
CA TYR A 79 -20.42 6.00 18.24
C TYR A 79 -21.45 5.14 17.46
N PRO A 80 -21.58 3.82 17.73
CA PRO A 80 -22.38 2.93 16.88
C PRO A 80 -23.83 3.34 16.60
N PRO A 81 -24.61 3.87 17.57
CA PRO A 81 -25.95 4.42 17.32
C PRO A 81 -25.96 5.59 16.33
N ALA A 82 -25.04 6.55 16.48
CA ALA A 82 -24.93 7.70 15.59
C ALA A 82 -24.48 7.28 14.19
N PHE A 83 -23.60 6.29 14.10
CA PHE A 83 -23.20 5.69 12.83
C PHE A 83 -24.40 5.07 12.12
N LYS A 84 -25.18 4.22 12.79
CA LYS A 84 -26.41 3.61 12.23
C LYS A 84 -27.39 4.66 11.73
N GLN A 85 -27.63 5.70 12.52
CA GLN A 85 -28.53 6.79 12.15
C GLN A 85 -28.02 7.53 10.90
N ARG A 86 -26.73 7.83 10.83
CA ARG A 86 -26.11 8.49 9.67
C ARG A 86 -26.28 7.68 8.39
N ILE A 87 -26.07 6.36 8.46
CA ILE A 87 -26.28 5.46 7.32
C ILE A 87 -27.75 5.49 6.87
N ALA A 88 -28.69 5.32 7.81
CA ALA A 88 -30.12 5.31 7.49
C ALA A 88 -30.59 6.62 6.82
N LEU A 89 -30.20 7.78 7.36
CA LEU A 89 -30.54 9.09 6.79
C LEU A 89 -29.90 9.30 5.41
N ARG A 90 -28.66 8.83 5.22
CA ARG A 90 -27.98 8.94 3.92
C ARG A 90 -28.67 8.07 2.88
N GLU A 91 -29.06 6.85 3.23
CA GLU A 91 -29.81 5.96 2.33
C GLU A 91 -31.17 6.54 1.95
N GLU A 92 -31.92 7.08 2.90
CA GLU A 92 -33.20 7.73 2.62
C GLU A 92 -33.03 8.93 1.68
N ALA A 93 -32.05 9.79 1.95
CA ALA A 93 -31.74 10.93 1.09
C ALA A 93 -31.34 10.49 -0.33
N LEU A 94 -30.59 9.39 -0.47
CA LEU A 94 -30.21 8.81 -1.77
C LEU A 94 -31.41 8.25 -2.53
N ARG A 95 -32.33 7.56 -1.85
CA ARG A 95 -33.55 7.00 -2.46
C ARG A 95 -34.50 8.09 -2.96
N ASN A 96 -34.58 9.20 -2.23
CA ASN A 96 -35.47 10.32 -2.55
C ASN A 96 -34.85 11.33 -3.56
N GLN A 97 -33.57 11.19 -3.88
CA GLN A 97 -32.89 12.06 -4.84
C GLN A 97 -33.38 11.78 -6.27
N LYS A 98 -34.00 12.77 -6.92
CA LYS A 98 -34.40 12.66 -8.33
C LYS A 98 -33.17 12.49 -9.21
N THR A 99 -33.02 11.33 -9.83
CA THR A 99 -31.96 11.03 -10.79
C THR A 99 -32.50 10.03 -11.81
N SER A 100 -31.96 10.05 -13.03
CA SER A 100 -32.32 9.06 -14.05
C SER A 100 -32.06 7.65 -13.54
N GLN A 101 -32.91 6.68 -13.91
CA GLN A 101 -32.83 5.30 -13.40
C GLN A 101 -31.44 4.64 -13.61
N LYS A 102 -30.71 5.05 -14.65
CA LYS A 102 -29.32 4.60 -14.94
C LYS A 102 -28.29 5.14 -13.95
N ASN A 103 -28.49 6.37 -13.46
CA ASN A 103 -27.55 7.08 -12.58
C ASN A 103 -28.03 7.13 -11.13
N ALA A 104 -29.10 6.41 -10.78
CA ALA A 104 -29.70 6.45 -9.45
C ALA A 104 -28.61 6.26 -8.38
N PRO A 105 -28.51 7.19 -7.40
CA PRO A 105 -27.40 7.21 -6.47
C PRO A 105 -27.61 6.24 -5.29
N ALA A 106 -28.73 5.54 -5.27
CA ALA A 106 -29.02 4.46 -4.32
C ALA A 106 -28.19 3.21 -4.62
N LEU A 107 -28.00 2.39 -3.59
CA LEU A 107 -27.25 1.13 -3.63
C LEU A 107 -27.74 0.27 -4.80
N LYS A 108 -26.88 0.05 -5.80
CA LYS A 108 -27.20 -0.71 -7.01
C LYS A 108 -27.09 -2.22 -6.78
N GLU A 109 -26.15 -2.63 -5.95
CA GLU A 109 -25.81 -4.03 -5.71
C GLU A 109 -25.20 -4.21 -4.32
N VAL A 110 -25.48 -5.35 -3.68
CA VAL A 110 -24.85 -5.80 -2.43
C VAL A 110 -23.98 -7.00 -2.78
N ILE A 111 -22.66 -6.83 -2.71
CA ILE A 111 -21.71 -7.95 -2.85
C ILE A 111 -21.50 -8.55 -1.46
N GLN A 112 -22.08 -9.72 -1.21
CA GLN A 112 -21.81 -10.46 0.02
C GLN A 112 -20.49 -11.20 -0.13
N LEU A 113 -19.56 -10.97 0.80
CA LEU A 113 -18.35 -11.77 0.89
C LEU A 113 -18.72 -13.17 1.39
N PRO A 114 -18.05 -14.24 0.91
CA PRO A 114 -18.27 -15.58 1.43
C PRO A 114 -17.97 -15.62 2.93
N ASP A 115 -18.81 -16.33 3.68
CA ASP A 115 -18.51 -16.68 5.06
C ASP A 115 -17.24 -17.56 5.07
N ASN A 116 -16.21 -17.12 5.81
CA ASN A 116 -14.99 -17.90 6.03
C ASN A 116 -15.25 -19.02 7.04
#